data_AF-A0A1V5CAG1-F1
#
_entry.id   AF-A0A1V5CAG1-F1
#
_cell.length_a   1.000
_cell.length_b   1.000
_cell.length_c   1.000
_cell.angle_alpha   90.00
_cell.angle_beta   90.00
_cell.angle_gamma   90.00
#
_symmetry.space_group_name_H-M   'P 1'
#
loop_
_entity.id
_entity.type
_entity.pdbx_description
1 polymer ?
#
loop_
_entity_poly.entity_id
_entity_poly.type
_entity_poly.pdbx_seq_one_letter_code
_entity_poly.pdbx_strand_id
1 'polypeptide(L)'
;MRSPVFKVAPAVLSVAEILDQLSQFNRTLIPSIVRLYENLTGKPFDISPMPEAGLVPTLTDEIDRAVMPRLKGLIPDDNGHGRDCHSITVSGTHRFGARGWHLVVELQFEFFYTIALDFLDRLKEKKRTVYPIVRDLLALVLRSGKVPGMMVDEIFEWLCPYEEDAFDDEEDQKVYKRDRDLALARYHYHTRSIASLNEKERRAVLKQALFRFKRLRKKTLTTEQRDLITSLLKLACLCLVKQYEEIELLSIENEENPVENSFGVLWGSQDGFSDWYFEAMNDQWGNSGPPRMRIIIRNRNDLTRVRIILRSILLLQEVWYWHDVLRI
;
A
#
# COMPACT_ATOMS: atom_id res chain seq x y z
N MET A 1 -0.49 -17.95 55.30
CA MET A 1 0.74 -17.33 54.74
C MET A 1 0.37 -15.95 54.21
N ARG A 2 1.02 -14.88 54.67
CA ARG A 2 0.82 -13.52 54.15
C ARG A 2 1.74 -13.31 52.96
N SER A 3 1.21 -12.82 51.84
CA SER A 3 1.98 -12.48 50.63
C SER A 3 3.10 -11.49 50.96
N PRO A 4 4.28 -11.58 50.31
CA PRO A 4 5.34 -10.61 50.53
C PRO A 4 4.87 -9.25 50.02
N VAL A 5 4.96 -8.24 50.88
CA VAL A 5 4.74 -6.84 50.51
C VAL A 5 5.92 -6.45 49.61
N PHE A 6 5.70 -6.38 48.31
CA PHE A 6 6.65 -5.75 47.40
C PHE A 6 6.76 -4.28 47.78
N LYS A 7 7.85 -3.91 48.46
CA LYS A 7 8.26 -2.51 48.59
C LYS A 7 8.77 -2.06 47.23
N VAL A 8 7.87 -1.51 46.41
CA VAL A 8 8.27 -0.72 45.24
C VAL A 8 8.80 0.60 45.80
N ALA A 9 10.13 0.73 45.91
CA ALA A 9 10.74 2.02 46.15
C ALA A 9 10.46 2.89 44.92
N PRO A 10 9.97 4.14 45.08
CA PRO A 10 9.90 5.05 43.95
C PRO A 10 11.32 5.22 43.39
N ALA A 11 11.49 5.06 42.08
CA ALA A 11 12.74 5.38 41.40
C ALA A 11 12.90 6.91 41.45
N VAL A 12 13.46 7.42 42.54
CA VAL A 12 13.81 8.83 42.67
C VAL A 12 15.18 9.00 42.02
N LEU A 13 15.18 9.25 40.71
CA LEU A 13 16.39 9.68 40.02
C LEU A 13 16.81 11.04 40.59
N SER A 14 18.08 11.16 40.96
CA SER A 14 18.65 12.45 41.36
C SER A 14 18.74 13.40 40.17
N VAL A 15 18.74 14.70 40.42
CA VAL A 15 18.88 15.73 39.36
C VAL A 15 20.17 15.50 38.54
N ALA A 16 21.25 15.04 39.17
CA ALA A 16 22.50 14.74 38.49
C ALA A 16 22.36 13.53 37.54
N GLU A 17 21.66 12.48 37.94
CA GLU A 17 21.37 11.32 37.08
C GLU A 17 20.45 11.68 35.92
N ILE A 18 19.46 12.56 36.14
CA ILE A 18 18.60 13.09 35.08
C ILE A 18 19.45 13.90 34.08
N LEU A 19 20.33 14.78 34.56
CA LEU A 19 21.20 15.59 33.69
C LEU A 19 22.22 14.73 32.93
N ASP A 20 22.76 13.69 33.55
CA ASP A 20 23.66 12.75 32.88
C ASP A 20 22.92 11.92 31.81
N GLN A 21 21.73 11.42 32.12
CA GLN A 21 20.88 10.73 31.13
C GLN A 21 20.47 11.65 29.97
N LEU A 22 20.09 12.90 30.25
CA LEU A 22 19.78 13.90 29.21
C LEU A 22 21.02 14.24 28.36
N SER A 23 22.19 14.36 28.99
CA SER A 23 23.47 14.59 28.29
C SER A 23 23.84 13.41 27.40
N GLN A 24 23.71 12.17 27.89
CA GLN A 24 23.91 10.94 27.12
C GLN A 24 22.90 10.82 25.97
N PHE A 25 21.64 11.20 26.22
CA PHE A 25 20.60 11.24 25.21
C PHE A 25 20.96 12.25 24.11
N ASN A 26 21.37 13.47 24.47
CA ASN A 26 21.80 14.50 23.51
C ASN A 26 23.04 14.07 22.70
N ARG A 27 24.02 13.43 23.34
CA ARG A 27 25.23 12.87 22.67
C ARG A 27 24.90 11.79 21.65
N THR A 28 23.74 11.14 21.76
CA THR A 28 23.29 10.11 20.82
C THR A 28 22.33 10.67 19.78
N LEU A 29 21.47 11.60 20.21
CA LEU A 29 20.40 12.18 19.41
C LEU A 29 20.95 13.03 18.28
N ILE A 30 21.84 13.98 18.59
CA ILE A 30 22.38 14.95 17.63
C ILE A 30 23.17 14.25 16.51
N PRO A 31 24.17 13.39 16.79
CA PRO A 31 24.89 12.70 15.71
C PRO A 31 23.98 11.82 14.88
N SER A 32 22.93 11.27 15.48
CA SER A 32 21.99 10.41 14.76
C SER A 32 21.13 11.17 13.76
N ILE A 33 20.63 12.38 14.09
CA ILE A 33 19.83 13.17 13.15
C ILE A 33 20.72 13.80 12.05
N VAL A 34 21.95 14.19 12.38
CA VAL A 34 22.95 14.62 11.37
C VAL A 34 23.22 13.49 10.39
N ARG A 35 23.46 12.27 10.89
CA ARG A 35 23.63 11.07 10.04
C ARG A 35 22.41 10.80 9.17
N LEU A 36 21.19 10.98 9.70
CA LEU A 36 19.97 10.84 8.90
C LEU A 36 19.95 11.87 7.75
N TYR A 37 20.22 13.15 8.04
CA TYR A 37 20.32 14.18 7.00
C TYR A 37 21.35 13.80 5.93
N GLU A 38 22.55 13.38 6.34
CA GLU A 38 23.61 12.94 5.41
C GLU A 38 23.17 11.76 4.57
N ASN A 39 22.54 10.75 5.17
CA ASN A 39 22.07 9.56 4.46
C ASN A 39 20.97 9.87 3.44
N LEU A 40 20.13 10.87 3.70
CA LEU A 40 19.02 11.26 2.83
C LEU A 40 19.48 12.25 1.75
N THR A 41 20.27 13.25 2.12
CA THR A 41 20.67 14.34 1.23
C THR A 41 22.02 14.09 0.55
N GLY A 42 22.84 13.17 1.07
CA GLY A 42 24.23 12.89 0.67
C GLY A 42 25.17 14.08 0.82
N LYS A 43 24.81 15.05 1.66
CA LYS A 43 25.61 16.24 1.96
C LYS A 43 25.92 16.23 3.45
N PRO A 44 27.16 16.58 3.86
CA PRO A 44 27.47 16.84 5.26
C PRO A 44 26.63 18.01 5.76
N PHE A 45 26.29 18.00 7.05
CA PHE A 45 25.67 19.13 7.72
C PHE A 45 26.65 19.75 8.71
N ASP A 46 26.97 21.02 8.52
CA ASP A 46 27.83 21.73 9.46
C ASP A 46 27.00 22.21 10.67
N ILE A 47 27.23 21.57 11.81
CA ILE A 47 26.57 21.89 13.08
C ILE A 47 27.30 22.99 13.88
N SER A 48 28.52 23.37 13.47
CA SER A 48 29.33 24.36 14.19
C SER A 48 28.71 25.76 14.36
N PRO A 49 27.87 26.29 13.44
CA PRO A 49 27.30 27.62 13.61
C PRO A 49 26.01 27.64 14.43
N MET A 50 25.54 26.50 14.96
CA MET A 50 24.20 26.39 15.55
C MET A 50 24.19 26.18 17.06
N PRO A 51 23.35 26.89 17.82
CA PRO A 51 23.12 26.59 19.22
C PRO A 51 22.38 25.25 19.38
N GLU A 52 22.78 24.44 20.36
CA GLU A 52 22.25 23.08 20.58
C GLU A 52 20.72 23.03 20.66
N ALA A 53 20.10 24.04 21.28
CA ALA A 53 18.65 24.14 21.46
C ALA A 53 17.86 24.26 20.14
N GLY A 54 18.48 24.75 19.06
CA GLY A 54 17.85 24.92 17.75
C GLY A 54 18.23 23.84 16.73
N LEU A 55 19.14 22.94 17.08
CA LEU A 55 19.76 22.03 16.12
C LEU A 55 18.79 20.97 15.60
N VAL A 56 18.01 20.35 16.47
CA VAL A 56 17.05 19.29 16.10
C VAL A 56 15.93 19.84 15.22
N PRO A 57 15.20 20.92 15.59
CA PRO A 57 14.20 21.52 14.72
C PRO A 57 14.75 21.96 13.36
N THR A 58 15.95 22.54 13.35
CA THR A 58 16.58 22.97 12.09
C THR A 58 16.89 21.78 11.18
N LEU A 59 17.45 20.71 11.74
CA LEU A 59 17.75 19.49 10.96
C LEU A 59 16.49 18.79 10.47
N THR A 60 15.42 18.73 11.28
CA THR A 60 14.14 18.19 10.80
C THR A 60 13.57 19.01 9.66
N ASP A 61 13.60 20.34 9.76
CA ASP A 61 13.12 21.23 8.71
C ASP A 61 13.93 21.11 7.41
N GLU A 62 15.26 20.94 7.52
CA GLU A 62 16.15 20.75 6.38
C GLU A 62 15.93 19.37 5.71
N ILE A 63 15.71 18.31 6.50
CA ILE A 63 15.32 17.01 5.98
C ILE A 63 13.97 17.11 5.26
N ASP A 64 12.97 17.75 5.86
CA ASP A 64 11.64 17.87 5.29
C ASP A 64 11.66 18.68 4.00
N ARG A 65 12.40 19.80 3.96
CA ARG A 65 12.62 20.60 2.74
C ARG A 65 13.33 19.81 1.64
N ALA A 66 14.23 18.91 1.98
CA ALA A 66 14.95 18.08 1.01
C ALA A 66 14.14 16.89 0.48
N VAL A 67 13.27 16.31 1.31
CA VAL A 67 12.60 15.03 1.06
C VAL A 67 11.14 15.21 0.65
N MET A 68 10.34 15.93 1.44
CA MET A 68 8.88 15.94 1.32
C MET A 68 8.38 16.50 -0.01
N PRO A 69 8.93 17.60 -0.56
CA PRO A 69 8.53 18.09 -1.89
C PRO A 69 8.73 17.06 -3.01
N ARG A 70 9.78 16.24 -2.91
CA ARG A 70 10.08 15.19 -3.91
C ARG A 70 9.15 13.99 -3.80
N LEU A 71 8.57 13.73 -2.64
CA LEU A 71 7.57 12.68 -2.45
C LEU A 71 6.20 13.18 -2.86
N LYS A 72 5.82 14.38 -2.39
CA LYS A 72 4.54 15.02 -2.74
C LYS A 72 4.42 15.27 -4.24
N GLY A 73 5.48 15.72 -4.91
CA GLY A 73 5.49 15.92 -6.36
C GLY A 73 5.41 14.64 -7.21
N LEU A 74 5.37 13.44 -6.61
CA LEU A 74 5.05 12.21 -7.32
C LEU A 74 3.54 11.98 -7.44
N ILE A 75 2.76 12.64 -6.59
CA ILE A 75 1.31 12.60 -6.62
C ILE A 75 0.85 13.65 -7.63
N PRO A 76 0.02 13.27 -8.62
CA PRO A 76 -0.52 14.22 -9.57
C PRO A 76 -1.43 15.23 -8.85
N ASP A 77 -1.31 16.51 -9.21
CA ASP A 77 -2.15 17.59 -8.66
C ASP A 77 -3.64 17.40 -9.01
N ASP A 78 -3.93 16.73 -10.13
CA ASP A 78 -5.24 16.30 -10.61
C ASP A 78 -5.08 14.92 -11.25
N ASN A 79 -5.71 13.90 -10.68
CA ASN A 79 -5.74 12.55 -11.25
C ASN A 79 -6.89 12.36 -12.25
N GLY A 80 -7.54 13.42 -12.72
CA GLY A 80 -8.54 13.39 -13.78
C GLY A 80 -9.89 12.79 -13.34
N HIS A 81 -10.13 12.64 -12.04
CA HIS A 81 -11.35 12.09 -11.47
C HIS A 81 -12.34 13.15 -10.96
N GLY A 82 -12.09 14.44 -11.24
CA GLY A 82 -12.85 15.55 -10.69
C GLY A 82 -12.23 16.07 -9.38
N ARG A 83 -12.72 17.23 -8.92
CA ARG A 83 -12.11 18.08 -7.89
C ARG A 83 -11.91 17.45 -6.50
N ASP A 84 -12.36 16.21 -6.27
CA ASP A 84 -12.43 15.60 -4.94
C ASP A 84 -11.63 14.29 -4.81
N CYS A 85 -10.81 13.90 -5.79
CA CYS A 85 -10.04 12.65 -5.75
C CYS A 85 -8.55 12.87 -5.38
N HIS A 86 -8.24 13.54 -4.28
CA HIS A 86 -6.86 13.61 -3.74
C HIS A 86 -6.43 12.30 -3.06
N SER A 87 -6.54 11.19 -3.79
CA SER A 87 -6.60 9.82 -3.29
C SER A 87 -5.44 9.33 -2.40
N ILE A 88 -4.31 10.03 -2.33
CA ILE A 88 -3.19 9.70 -1.45
C ILE A 88 -2.63 10.98 -0.83
N THR A 89 -2.64 11.07 0.49
CA THR A 89 -1.93 12.12 1.23
C THR A 89 -0.60 11.58 1.77
N VAL A 90 0.40 12.46 1.83
CA VAL A 90 1.76 12.13 2.28
C VAL A 90 2.18 13.07 3.39
N SER A 91 2.45 12.51 4.56
CA SER A 91 2.98 13.23 5.72
C SER A 91 4.31 12.63 6.17
N GLY A 92 5.10 13.45 6.87
CA GLY A 92 6.42 13.07 7.38
C GLY A 92 6.45 13.36 8.88
N THR A 93 6.83 12.38 9.68
CA THR A 93 7.05 12.55 11.12
C THR A 93 8.40 11.98 11.48
N HIS A 94 9.21 12.73 12.18
CA HIS A 94 10.50 12.22 12.62
C HIS A 94 10.40 11.49 13.95
N ARG A 95 11.13 10.39 14.09
CA ARG A 95 11.17 9.58 15.31
C ARG A 95 12.58 9.13 15.65
N PHE A 96 12.85 8.98 16.94
CA PHE A 96 14.06 8.35 17.45
C PHE A 96 13.72 6.94 17.93
N GLY A 97 14.48 5.94 17.48
CA GLY A 97 14.30 4.54 17.90
C GLY A 97 15.62 3.83 18.12
N ALA A 98 15.58 2.51 18.28
CA ALA A 98 16.76 1.69 18.59
C ALA A 98 17.91 1.80 17.56
N ARG A 99 17.60 2.14 16.30
CA ARG A 99 18.59 2.34 15.22
C ARG A 99 18.91 3.82 14.98
N GLY A 100 18.51 4.71 15.89
CA GLY A 100 18.65 6.15 15.77
C GLY A 100 17.43 6.86 15.17
N TRP A 101 17.66 8.11 14.78
CA TRP A 101 16.72 8.98 14.08
C TRP A 101 16.34 8.41 12.71
N HIS A 102 15.06 8.49 12.41
CA HIS A 102 14.49 8.10 11.14
C HIS A 102 13.27 8.97 10.82
N LEU A 103 13.00 9.13 9.52
CA LEU A 103 11.78 9.77 9.05
C LEU A 103 10.72 8.68 8.84
N VAL A 104 9.55 8.87 9.40
CA VAL A 104 8.37 8.06 9.11
C VAL A 104 7.57 8.78 8.05
N VAL A 105 7.47 8.17 6.87
CA VAL A 105 6.57 8.65 5.82
C VAL A 105 5.26 7.91 5.96
N GLU A 106 4.18 8.65 6.19
CA GLU A 106 2.83 8.10 6.23
C GLU A 106 2.16 8.39 4.89
N LEU A 107 1.68 7.33 4.25
CA LEU A 107 0.81 7.38 3.08
C LEU A 107 -0.61 7.09 3.57
N GLN A 108 -1.53 8.01 3.35
CA GLN A 108 -2.94 7.83 3.71
C GLN A 108 -3.79 7.79 2.45
N PHE A 109 -4.62 6.76 2.33
CA PHE A 109 -5.43 6.48 1.14
C PHE A 109 -6.84 7.01 1.37
N GLU A 110 -7.23 8.02 0.59
CA GLU A 110 -8.54 8.67 0.77
C GLU A 110 -9.69 7.89 0.13
N PHE A 111 -9.47 6.70 -0.43
CA PHE A 111 -10.55 5.88 -0.99
C PHE A 111 -10.21 4.41 -0.88
N PHE A 112 -11.27 3.61 -0.79
CA PHE A 112 -11.22 2.16 -0.98
C PHE A 112 -11.24 1.81 -2.47
N TYR A 113 -10.38 0.87 -2.89
CA TYR A 113 -10.24 0.44 -4.28
C TYR A 113 -10.87 -0.93 -4.50
N THR A 114 -11.69 -1.07 -5.53
CA THR A 114 -12.27 -2.37 -5.91
C THR A 114 -12.05 -2.72 -7.36
N ILE A 115 -11.61 -3.95 -7.62
CA ILE A 115 -11.65 -4.56 -8.94
C ILE A 115 -12.92 -5.39 -9.08
N ALA A 116 -13.74 -5.20 -10.11
CA ALA A 116 -14.89 -6.07 -10.40
C ALA A 116 -14.57 -7.08 -11.53
N LEU A 117 -14.19 -8.33 -11.20
CA LEU A 117 -13.67 -9.31 -12.17
C LEU A 117 -14.65 -9.75 -13.27
N ASP A 118 -15.95 -9.46 -13.18
CA ASP A 118 -16.90 -9.59 -14.29
C ASP A 118 -16.45 -8.87 -15.58
N PHE A 119 -15.60 -7.84 -15.45
CA PHE A 119 -15.00 -7.20 -16.62
C PHE A 119 -14.16 -8.20 -17.45
N LEU A 120 -13.49 -9.18 -16.82
CA LEU A 120 -12.71 -10.20 -17.51
C LEU A 120 -13.59 -11.13 -18.33
N ASP A 121 -14.77 -11.48 -17.82
CA ASP A 121 -15.74 -12.30 -18.55
C ASP A 121 -16.30 -11.51 -19.75
N ARG A 122 -16.66 -10.23 -19.57
CA ARG A 122 -17.05 -9.35 -20.68
C ARG A 122 -15.94 -9.19 -21.72
N LEU A 123 -14.68 -9.04 -21.30
CA LEU A 123 -13.52 -8.99 -22.20
C LEU A 123 -13.34 -10.31 -22.95
N LYS A 124 -13.50 -11.45 -22.28
CA LYS A 124 -13.42 -12.78 -22.89
C LYS A 124 -14.49 -12.98 -23.97
N GLU A 125 -15.70 -12.48 -23.73
CA GLU A 125 -16.81 -12.58 -24.68
C GLU A 125 -16.66 -11.61 -25.85
N LYS A 126 -16.50 -10.31 -25.56
CA LYS A 126 -16.57 -9.22 -26.54
C LYS A 126 -15.23 -8.90 -27.21
N LYS A 127 -14.08 -9.22 -26.58
CA LYS A 127 -12.73 -8.78 -26.98
C LYS A 127 -11.66 -9.87 -26.76
N ARG A 128 -11.88 -11.06 -27.34
CA ARG A 128 -11.03 -12.27 -27.23
C ARG A 128 -9.54 -12.09 -27.48
N THR A 129 -9.13 -11.10 -28.28
CA THR A 129 -7.71 -10.83 -28.58
C THR A 129 -6.99 -10.06 -27.47
N VAL A 130 -7.72 -9.22 -26.74
CA VAL A 130 -7.20 -8.40 -25.63
C VAL A 130 -7.21 -9.17 -24.32
N TYR A 131 -8.25 -10.00 -24.12
CA TYR A 131 -8.46 -10.76 -22.90
C TYR A 131 -7.21 -11.53 -22.41
N PRO A 132 -6.47 -12.31 -23.23
CA PRO A 132 -5.29 -13.03 -22.74
C PRO A 132 -4.17 -12.11 -22.27
N ILE A 133 -4.05 -10.90 -22.83
CA ILE A 133 -3.02 -9.94 -22.42
C ILE A 133 -3.40 -9.36 -21.06
N VAL A 134 -4.65 -8.89 -20.92
CA VAL A 134 -5.16 -8.29 -19.69
C VAL A 134 -5.17 -9.31 -18.56
N ARG A 135 -5.66 -10.52 -18.79
CA ARG A 135 -5.66 -11.62 -17.81
C ARG A 135 -4.25 -11.95 -17.33
N ASP A 136 -3.29 -12.13 -18.25
CA ASP A 136 -1.92 -12.50 -17.88
C ASP A 136 -1.24 -11.38 -17.06
N LEU A 137 -1.49 -10.11 -17.41
CA LEU A 137 -0.96 -8.97 -16.66
C LEU A 137 -1.65 -8.80 -15.29
N LEU A 138 -2.97 -8.93 -15.21
CA LEU A 138 -3.71 -8.90 -13.95
C LEU A 138 -3.22 -10.00 -13.01
N ALA A 139 -3.06 -11.22 -13.51
CA ALA A 139 -2.61 -12.33 -12.70
C ALA A 139 -1.18 -12.13 -12.18
N LEU A 140 -0.29 -11.45 -12.94
CA LEU A 140 1.04 -11.05 -12.46
C LEU A 140 0.96 -10.01 -11.33
N VAL A 141 0.04 -9.05 -11.44
CA VAL A 141 -0.16 -7.99 -10.45
C VAL A 141 -0.79 -8.54 -9.17
N LEU A 142 -1.92 -9.24 -9.30
CA LEU A 142 -2.69 -9.84 -8.20
C LEU A 142 -1.87 -10.85 -7.38
N ARG A 143 -1.06 -11.67 -8.03
CA ARG A 143 -0.21 -12.68 -7.36
C ARG A 143 1.19 -12.17 -7.01
N SER A 144 1.42 -10.86 -7.08
CA SER A 144 2.74 -10.30 -6.76
C SER A 144 3.04 -10.24 -5.27
N GLY A 145 2.00 -10.26 -4.42
CA GLY A 145 2.12 -10.01 -2.98
C GLY A 145 2.55 -8.59 -2.63
N LYS A 146 2.55 -7.67 -3.60
CA LYS A 146 3.06 -6.28 -3.47
C LYS A 146 1.98 -5.23 -3.62
N VAL A 147 0.78 -5.67 -3.95
CA VAL A 147 -0.38 -4.79 -3.96
C VAL A 147 -1.14 -5.05 -2.67
N PRO A 148 -1.38 -4.01 -1.85
CA PRO A 148 -2.22 -4.14 -0.66
C PRO A 148 -3.57 -4.75 -1.02
N GLY A 149 -4.12 -5.62 -0.17
CA GLY A 149 -5.49 -6.15 -0.31
C GLY A 149 -5.77 -6.96 -1.59
N MET A 150 -4.78 -7.54 -2.26
CA MET A 150 -5.01 -8.24 -3.55
C MET A 150 -5.18 -9.74 -3.47
N MET A 151 -5.01 -10.35 -2.29
CA MET A 151 -5.28 -11.75 -2.11
C MET A 151 -6.72 -11.89 -1.62
N VAL A 152 -7.59 -12.14 -2.58
CA VAL A 152 -8.99 -12.56 -2.38
C VAL A 152 -9.10 -13.57 -1.23
N ASP A 153 -8.18 -14.54 -1.18
CA ASP A 153 -8.10 -15.58 -0.15
C ASP A 153 -7.92 -14.98 1.27
N GLU A 154 -7.04 -13.99 1.43
CA GLU A 154 -6.75 -13.32 2.72
C GLU A 154 -7.86 -12.35 3.14
N ILE A 155 -8.47 -11.66 2.17
CA ILE A 155 -9.64 -10.79 2.40
C ILE A 155 -10.84 -11.63 2.83
N PHE A 156 -11.08 -12.78 2.19
CA PHE A 156 -12.16 -13.67 2.59
C PHE A 156 -11.98 -14.24 3.99
N GLU A 157 -10.74 -14.54 4.40
CA GLU A 157 -10.43 -14.97 5.77
C GLU A 157 -10.69 -13.84 6.79
N TRP A 158 -10.37 -12.59 6.44
CA TRP A 158 -10.63 -11.42 7.29
C TRP A 158 -12.12 -11.06 7.41
N LEU A 159 -12.85 -11.14 6.30
CA LEU A 159 -14.27 -10.82 6.20
C LEU A 159 -15.19 -11.95 6.66
N CYS A 160 -14.64 -13.11 6.99
CA CYS A 160 -15.34 -14.10 7.79
C CYS A 160 -14.93 -13.87 9.24
N PRO A 161 -15.51 -12.90 9.97
CA PRO A 161 -15.45 -13.00 11.41
C PRO A 161 -16.08 -14.35 11.74
N TYR A 162 -15.46 -15.06 12.69
CA TYR A 162 -15.99 -16.29 13.25
C TYR A 162 -17.33 -16.08 14.01
N GLU A 163 -17.99 -14.94 13.83
CA GLU A 163 -19.15 -14.50 14.58
C GLU A 163 -20.42 -14.69 13.74
N GLU A 164 -21.28 -15.57 14.25
CA GLU A 164 -22.61 -15.92 13.74
C GLU A 164 -23.58 -14.72 13.75
N ASP A 165 -23.18 -13.58 14.33
CA ASP A 165 -24.03 -12.42 14.62
C ASP A 165 -24.14 -11.39 13.47
N ALA A 166 -23.40 -11.56 12.36
CA ALA A 166 -23.46 -10.63 11.22
C ALA A 166 -24.64 -10.89 10.26
N PHE A 167 -25.34 -12.02 10.42
CA PHE A 167 -26.49 -12.41 9.61
C PHE A 167 -27.68 -12.70 10.53
N ASP A 168 -28.81 -12.04 10.28
CA ASP A 168 -30.03 -12.23 11.06
C ASP A 168 -30.69 -13.61 10.81
N ASP A 169 -30.36 -14.30 9.70
CA ASP A 169 -30.94 -15.58 9.26
C ASP A 169 -29.88 -16.60 8.82
N GLU A 170 -30.07 -17.88 9.19
CA GLU A 170 -29.27 -19.02 8.72
C GLU A 170 -29.36 -19.23 7.19
N GLU A 171 -30.48 -18.90 6.54
CA GLU A 171 -30.64 -19.03 5.09
C GLU A 171 -29.74 -18.02 4.36
N ASP A 172 -29.68 -16.78 4.83
CA ASP A 172 -28.80 -15.74 4.31
C ASP A 172 -27.33 -16.12 4.46
N GLN A 173 -26.95 -16.70 5.60
CA GLN A 173 -25.61 -17.22 5.84
C GLN A 173 -25.23 -18.34 4.85
N LYS A 174 -26.17 -19.24 4.53
CA LYS A 174 -25.96 -20.33 3.56
C LYS A 174 -25.81 -19.81 2.13
N VAL A 175 -26.63 -18.84 1.73
CA VAL A 175 -26.55 -18.18 0.41
C VAL A 175 -25.21 -17.46 0.28
N TYR A 176 -24.84 -16.66 1.27
CA TYR A 176 -23.57 -15.93 1.30
C TYR A 176 -22.36 -16.87 1.14
N LYS A 177 -22.31 -17.95 1.93
CA LYS A 177 -21.22 -18.94 1.85
C LYS A 177 -21.12 -19.57 0.47
N ARG A 178 -22.26 -19.89 -0.16
CA ARG A 178 -22.28 -20.48 -1.51
C ARG A 178 -21.72 -19.50 -2.55
N ASP A 179 -22.16 -18.25 -2.50
CA ASP A 179 -21.76 -17.23 -3.47
C ASP A 179 -20.27 -16.87 -3.29
N ARG A 180 -19.78 -16.86 -2.06
CA ARG A 180 -18.36 -16.76 -1.72
C ARG A 180 -17.52 -17.88 -2.35
N ASP A 181 -17.90 -19.15 -2.13
CA ASP A 181 -17.15 -20.30 -2.64
C ASP A 181 -17.15 -20.32 -4.19
N LEU A 182 -18.25 -19.89 -4.81
CA LEU A 182 -18.33 -19.72 -6.26
C LEU A 182 -17.40 -18.61 -6.76
N ALA A 183 -17.37 -17.46 -6.08
CA ALA A 183 -16.48 -16.35 -6.42
C ALA A 183 -15.00 -16.76 -6.32
N LEU A 184 -14.63 -17.48 -5.26
CA LEU A 184 -13.27 -18.00 -5.07
C LEU A 184 -12.86 -18.98 -6.19
N ALA A 185 -13.73 -19.90 -6.57
CA ALA A 185 -13.47 -20.83 -7.66
C ALA A 185 -13.25 -20.11 -9.01
N ARG A 186 -14.02 -19.04 -9.27
CA ARG A 186 -13.86 -18.20 -10.47
C ARG A 186 -12.58 -17.37 -10.44
N TYR A 187 -12.21 -16.80 -9.29
CA TYR A 187 -10.93 -16.13 -9.11
C TYR A 187 -9.76 -17.08 -9.42
N HIS A 188 -9.80 -18.29 -8.88
CA HIS A 188 -8.80 -19.31 -9.16
C HIS A 188 -8.78 -19.67 -10.65
N TYR A 189 -9.91 -19.75 -11.34
CA TYR A 189 -9.96 -20.01 -12.78
C TYR A 189 -9.17 -18.97 -13.60
N HIS A 190 -9.33 -17.68 -13.31
CA HIS A 190 -8.67 -16.61 -14.06
C HIS A 190 -7.20 -16.39 -13.67
N THR A 191 -6.81 -16.75 -12.44
CA THR A 191 -5.46 -16.52 -11.90
C THR A 191 -4.58 -17.78 -11.78
N ARG A 192 -5.12 -18.98 -12.10
CA ARG A 192 -4.53 -20.31 -11.86
C ARG A 192 -3.08 -20.49 -12.33
N SER A 193 -2.67 -19.76 -13.37
CA SER A 193 -1.44 -20.05 -14.10
C SER A 193 -0.19 -19.34 -13.59
N ILE A 194 -0.30 -18.44 -12.60
CA ILE A 194 0.81 -17.55 -12.21
C ILE A 194 1.31 -17.74 -10.78
N ALA A 195 0.47 -18.24 -9.86
CA ALA A 195 0.81 -18.37 -8.44
C ALA A 195 2.03 -19.28 -8.17
N SER A 196 2.22 -20.34 -8.97
CA SER A 196 3.34 -21.26 -8.86
C SER A 196 4.58 -20.86 -9.67
N LEU A 197 4.52 -19.74 -10.39
CA LEU A 197 5.61 -19.32 -11.27
C LEU A 197 6.73 -18.65 -10.47
N ASN A 198 7.96 -19.11 -10.68
CA ASN A 198 9.15 -18.45 -10.18
C ASN A 198 9.39 -17.10 -10.90
N GLU A 199 10.33 -16.30 -10.40
CA GLU A 199 10.62 -14.97 -10.96
C GLU A 199 10.94 -15.01 -12.47
N LYS A 200 11.66 -16.05 -12.94
CA LYS A 200 12.02 -16.22 -14.35
C LYS A 200 10.77 -16.46 -15.21
N GLU A 201 9.84 -17.28 -14.74
CA GLU A 201 8.59 -17.58 -15.42
C GLU A 201 7.65 -16.37 -15.41
N ARG A 202 7.53 -15.64 -14.30
CA ARG A 202 6.77 -14.38 -14.24
C ARG A 202 7.30 -13.35 -15.24
N ARG A 203 8.63 -13.21 -15.35
CA ARG A 203 9.27 -12.36 -16.37
C ARG A 203 9.01 -12.86 -17.80
N ALA A 204 8.92 -14.17 -18.03
CA ALA A 204 8.58 -14.74 -19.33
C ALA A 204 7.14 -14.42 -19.73
N VAL A 205 6.18 -14.52 -18.79
CA VAL A 205 4.78 -14.13 -19.00
C VAL A 205 4.68 -12.64 -19.34
N LEU A 206 5.37 -11.77 -18.60
CA LEU A 206 5.42 -10.32 -18.89
C LEU A 206 5.95 -10.04 -20.30
N LYS A 207 7.04 -10.71 -20.70
CA LYS A 207 7.60 -10.60 -22.06
C LYS A 207 6.61 -11.08 -23.13
N GLN A 208 5.89 -12.17 -22.85
CA GLN A 208 4.89 -12.70 -23.77
C GLN A 208 3.69 -11.76 -23.93
N ALA A 209 3.18 -11.20 -22.83
CA ALA A 209 2.11 -10.19 -22.85
C ALA A 209 2.54 -8.94 -23.64
N LEU A 210 3.75 -8.43 -23.40
CA LEU A 210 4.32 -7.31 -24.15
C LEU A 210 4.46 -7.62 -25.64
N PHE A 211 4.92 -8.82 -25.99
CA PHE A 211 5.06 -9.25 -27.38
C PHE A 211 3.69 -9.35 -28.08
N ARG A 212 2.68 -9.94 -27.42
CA ARG A 212 1.31 -9.99 -27.94
C ARG A 212 0.76 -8.59 -28.17
N PHE A 213 0.93 -7.68 -27.21
CA PHE A 213 0.49 -6.29 -27.33
C PHE A 213 1.16 -5.57 -28.52
N LYS A 214 2.48 -5.71 -28.68
CA LYS A 214 3.22 -5.12 -29.81
C LYS A 214 2.79 -5.67 -31.18
N ARG A 215 2.30 -6.91 -31.25
CA ARG A 215 1.81 -7.53 -32.50
C ARG A 215 0.41 -7.11 -32.88
N LEU A 216 -0.39 -6.57 -31.95
CA LEU A 216 -1.70 -6.03 -32.27
C LEU A 216 -1.51 -4.77 -33.14
N ARG A 217 -2.20 -4.71 -34.28
CA ARG A 217 -2.14 -3.52 -35.14
C ARG A 217 -2.75 -2.33 -34.37
N LYS A 218 -2.12 -1.16 -34.44
CA LYS A 218 -2.59 0.05 -33.73
C LYS A 218 -4.06 0.41 -34.02
N LYS A 219 -4.57 0.10 -35.23
CA LYS A 219 -5.97 0.32 -35.64
C LYS A 219 -6.98 -0.65 -35.00
N THR A 220 -6.51 -1.71 -34.33
CA THR A 220 -7.35 -2.77 -33.74
C THR A 220 -7.73 -2.49 -32.29
N LEU A 221 -7.07 -1.52 -31.65
CA LEU A 221 -7.30 -1.14 -30.26
C LEU A 221 -7.82 0.29 -30.18
N THR A 222 -8.81 0.53 -29.33
CA THR A 222 -9.17 1.89 -28.92
C THR A 222 -8.02 2.52 -28.13
N THR A 223 -8.02 3.85 -28.00
CA THR A 223 -7.05 4.57 -27.18
C THR A 223 -7.10 4.06 -25.73
N GLU A 224 -8.30 3.94 -25.17
CA GLU A 224 -8.51 3.46 -23.79
C GLU A 224 -7.98 2.04 -23.58
N GLN A 225 -8.19 1.11 -24.52
CA GLN A 225 -7.66 -0.26 -24.43
C GLN A 225 -6.13 -0.26 -24.45
N ARG A 226 -5.53 0.63 -25.24
CA ARG A 226 -4.07 0.78 -25.29
C ARG A 226 -3.55 1.33 -23.98
N ASP A 227 -4.24 2.30 -23.40
CA ASP A 227 -3.85 2.94 -22.15
C ASP A 227 -3.95 1.93 -20.99
N LEU A 228 -5.07 1.19 -20.89
CA LEU A 228 -5.24 0.10 -19.92
C LEU A 228 -4.12 -0.94 -19.99
N ILE A 229 -3.83 -1.48 -21.18
CA ILE A 229 -2.76 -2.48 -21.33
C ILE A 229 -1.39 -1.86 -20.98
N THR A 230 -1.17 -0.59 -21.32
CA THR A 230 0.09 0.10 -21.03
C THR A 230 0.26 0.31 -19.53
N SER A 231 -0.81 0.68 -18.82
CA SER A 231 -0.77 0.91 -17.38
C SER A 231 -0.67 -0.40 -16.60
N LEU A 232 -1.35 -1.46 -17.04
CA LEU A 232 -1.14 -2.82 -16.54
C LEU A 232 0.28 -3.34 -16.80
N LEU A 233 0.89 -3.05 -17.96
CA LEU A 233 2.28 -3.42 -18.23
C LEU A 233 3.26 -2.72 -17.28
N LYS A 234 3.09 -1.41 -17.07
CA LYS A 234 3.90 -0.63 -16.12
C LYS A 234 3.75 -1.21 -14.70
N LEU A 235 2.52 -1.46 -14.28
CA LEU A 235 2.21 -2.00 -12.97
C LEU A 235 2.81 -3.40 -12.78
N ALA A 236 2.62 -4.31 -13.73
CA ALA A 236 3.22 -5.64 -13.71
C ALA A 236 4.75 -5.59 -13.68
N CYS A 237 5.38 -4.60 -14.32
CA CYS A 237 6.82 -4.39 -14.21
C CYS A 237 7.23 -4.04 -12.78
N LEU A 238 6.53 -3.09 -12.14
CA LEU A 238 6.80 -2.68 -10.75
C LEU A 238 6.57 -3.82 -9.75
N CYS A 239 5.55 -4.64 -9.94
CA CYS A 239 5.30 -5.84 -9.15
C CYS A 239 6.43 -6.88 -9.21
N LEU A 240 7.30 -6.85 -10.24
CA LEU A 240 8.46 -7.74 -10.33
C LEU A 240 9.75 -7.11 -9.77
N VAL A 241 9.70 -5.88 -9.29
CA VAL A 241 10.84 -5.17 -8.70
C VAL A 241 11.02 -5.64 -7.24
N LYS A 242 12.21 -6.12 -6.87
CA LYS A 242 12.49 -6.69 -5.52
C LYS A 242 12.49 -5.65 -4.39
N GLN A 243 12.65 -4.39 -4.75
CA GLN A 243 12.77 -3.26 -3.84
C GLN A 243 11.58 -3.08 -2.87
N TYR A 244 10.44 -3.70 -3.16
CA TYR A 244 9.27 -3.76 -2.27
C TYR A 244 9.48 -4.62 -1.02
N GLU A 245 10.29 -5.68 -1.10
CA GLU A 245 10.39 -6.73 -0.06
C GLU A 245 11.33 -6.35 1.09
N GLU A 246 12.10 -5.26 0.94
CA GLU A 246 13.15 -4.84 1.89
C GLU A 246 12.76 -3.60 2.70
N ILE A 247 11.52 -3.11 2.56
CA ILE A 247 11.05 -1.96 3.34
C ILE A 247 10.69 -2.41 4.75
N GLU A 248 11.17 -1.65 5.73
CA GLU A 248 10.70 -1.75 7.10
C GLU A 248 9.46 -0.87 7.28
N LEU A 249 8.34 -1.51 7.60
CA LEU A 249 7.10 -0.85 7.97
C LEU A 249 7.04 -0.73 9.50
N LEU A 250 6.50 0.37 10.01
CA LEU A 250 6.12 0.43 11.43
C LEU A 250 4.91 -0.47 11.63
N SER A 251 4.97 -1.35 12.64
CA SER A 251 3.84 -2.21 12.99
C SER A 251 2.62 -1.34 13.32
N ILE A 252 1.49 -1.73 12.73
CA ILE A 252 0.22 -1.05 12.87
C ILE A 252 -0.53 -1.75 14.01
N GLU A 253 -0.01 -1.67 15.23
CA GLU A 253 -0.55 -2.47 16.35
C GLU A 253 -1.92 -1.99 16.84
N ASN A 254 -2.43 -0.85 16.37
CA ASN A 254 -3.72 -0.28 16.80
C ASN A 254 -4.34 0.68 15.75
N GLU A 255 -4.19 0.45 14.44
CA GLU A 255 -5.02 1.23 13.50
C GLU A 255 -6.32 0.49 13.24
N GLU A 256 -7.40 1.25 13.38
CA GLU A 256 -8.75 0.78 13.12
C GLU A 256 -8.97 0.50 11.62
N ASN A 257 -8.13 1.03 10.71
CA ASN A 257 -8.18 0.80 9.26
C ASN A 257 -6.79 0.55 8.62
N PRO A 258 -6.38 -0.72 8.46
CA PRO A 258 -5.10 -1.08 7.84
C PRO A 258 -5.12 -0.92 6.30
N VAL A 259 -3.95 -0.82 5.67
CA VAL A 259 -3.86 -0.62 4.20
C VAL A 259 -4.37 -1.82 3.40
N GLU A 260 -4.34 -3.01 3.97
CA GLU A 260 -4.88 -4.24 3.40
C GLU A 260 -6.39 -4.13 3.18
N ASN A 261 -7.07 -3.35 4.02
CA ASN A 261 -8.49 -3.03 3.92
C ASN A 261 -8.74 -1.91 2.89
N SER A 262 -7.72 -1.28 2.31
CA SER A 262 -7.91 -0.20 1.32
C SER A 262 -8.16 -0.71 -0.10
N PHE A 263 -8.03 -2.01 -0.33
CA PHE A 263 -8.13 -2.61 -1.66
C PHE A 263 -8.86 -3.95 -1.60
N GLY A 264 -9.74 -4.20 -2.56
CA GLY A 264 -10.48 -5.45 -2.68
C GLY A 264 -10.67 -5.89 -4.12
N VAL A 265 -10.93 -7.18 -4.29
CA VAL A 265 -11.26 -7.77 -5.58
C VAL A 265 -12.64 -8.39 -5.47
N LEU A 266 -13.60 -7.71 -6.07
CA LEU A 266 -14.98 -8.11 -6.16
C LEU A 266 -15.23 -8.84 -7.47
N TRP A 267 -16.29 -9.64 -7.47
CA TRP A 267 -16.62 -10.44 -8.63
C TRP A 267 -17.68 -9.75 -9.50
N GLY A 268 -18.75 -9.22 -8.90
CA GLY A 268 -19.80 -8.46 -9.57
C GLY A 268 -20.21 -7.21 -8.78
N SER A 269 -20.92 -6.28 -9.40
CA SER A 269 -21.42 -5.06 -8.74
C SER A 269 -22.82 -5.22 -8.11
N GLN A 270 -23.40 -6.41 -8.18
CA GLN A 270 -24.76 -6.75 -7.73
C GLN A 270 -24.85 -8.17 -7.16
N ASP A 271 -23.72 -8.72 -6.71
CA ASP A 271 -23.71 -10.02 -6.03
C ASP A 271 -23.82 -9.77 -4.52
N GLY A 272 -24.60 -10.58 -3.80
CA GLY A 272 -24.82 -10.36 -2.35
C GLY A 272 -23.53 -10.32 -1.52
N PHE A 273 -22.51 -11.11 -1.90
CA PHE A 273 -21.17 -11.02 -1.32
C PHE A 273 -20.51 -9.65 -1.57
N SER A 274 -20.63 -9.13 -2.79
CA SER A 274 -19.97 -7.89 -3.19
C SER A 274 -20.65 -6.66 -2.56
N ASP A 275 -21.97 -6.67 -2.47
CA ASP A 275 -22.76 -5.60 -1.83
C ASP A 275 -22.44 -5.52 -0.33
N TRP A 276 -22.50 -6.65 0.38
CA TRP A 276 -22.13 -6.72 1.79
C TRP A 276 -20.68 -6.29 2.03
N TYR A 277 -19.74 -6.70 1.17
CA TYR A 277 -18.35 -6.27 1.30
C TYR A 277 -18.20 -4.76 1.11
N PHE A 278 -18.84 -4.18 0.10
CA PHE A 278 -18.81 -2.73 -0.08
C PHE A 278 -19.37 -1.99 1.14
N GLU A 279 -20.48 -2.47 1.71
CA GLU A 279 -21.08 -1.90 2.92
C GLU A 279 -20.13 -2.01 4.12
N ALA A 280 -19.59 -3.20 4.39
CA ALA A 280 -18.64 -3.41 5.49
C ALA A 280 -17.39 -2.53 5.37
N MET A 281 -16.85 -2.39 4.15
CA MET A 281 -15.70 -1.53 3.89
C MET A 281 -16.05 -0.05 4.07
N ASN A 282 -17.22 0.39 3.62
CA ASN A 282 -17.69 1.76 3.80
C ASN A 282 -17.93 2.07 5.29
N ASP A 283 -18.48 1.13 6.06
CA ASP A 283 -18.72 1.28 7.49
C ASP A 283 -17.41 1.37 8.28
N GLN A 284 -16.44 0.50 7.97
CA GLN A 284 -15.09 0.61 8.52
C GLN A 284 -14.49 1.98 8.19
N TRP A 285 -14.60 2.42 6.94
CA TRP A 285 -14.02 3.69 6.52
C TRP A 285 -14.67 4.91 7.17
N GLY A 286 -16.00 4.91 7.30
CA GLY A 286 -16.78 5.96 7.94
C GLY A 286 -16.52 6.09 9.44
N ASN A 287 -16.29 4.96 10.13
CA ASN A 287 -16.07 4.94 11.57
C ASN A 287 -14.61 5.16 11.98
N SER A 288 -13.67 4.66 11.17
CA SER A 288 -12.26 4.48 11.57
C SER A 288 -11.26 5.28 10.72
N GLY A 289 -11.75 6.01 9.71
CA GLY A 289 -10.98 6.94 8.89
C GLY A 289 -10.14 6.30 7.77
N PRO A 290 -9.34 7.06 7.03
CA PRO A 290 -8.66 6.54 5.85
C PRO A 290 -7.52 5.55 6.17
N PRO A 291 -7.37 4.46 5.38
CA PRO A 291 -6.27 3.52 5.53
C PRO A 291 -4.92 4.20 5.48
N ARG A 292 -3.94 3.66 6.21
CA ARG A 292 -2.60 4.25 6.29
C ARG A 292 -1.50 3.21 6.13
N MET A 293 -0.38 3.65 5.56
CA MET A 293 0.87 2.89 5.46
C MET A 293 2.00 3.75 6.00
N ARG A 294 2.68 3.28 7.05
CA ARG A 294 3.79 3.98 7.71
C ARG A 294 5.12 3.33 7.39
N ILE A 295 5.94 4.05 6.63
CA ILE A 295 7.20 3.56 6.08
C ILE A 295 8.37 4.22 6.82
N ILE A 296 9.30 3.40 7.32
CA ILE A 296 10.51 3.92 7.96
C ILE A 296 11.58 4.24 6.91
N ILE A 297 12.06 5.49 6.91
CA ILE A 297 13.07 6.02 6.00
C ILE A 297 14.33 6.38 6.78
N ARG A 298 15.45 5.75 6.39
CA ARG A 298 16.76 5.98 7.00
C ARG A 298 17.81 6.44 5.99
N ASN A 299 17.58 6.20 4.70
CA ASN A 299 18.53 6.50 3.65
C ASN A 299 17.83 6.75 2.29
N ARG A 300 18.64 7.15 1.29
CA ARG A 300 18.18 7.38 -0.10
C ARG A 300 17.58 6.17 -0.79
N ASN A 301 17.99 4.95 -0.45
CA ASN A 301 17.41 3.75 -1.04
C ASN A 301 15.97 3.59 -0.55
N ASP A 302 15.70 3.81 0.74
CA ASP A 302 14.34 3.79 1.29
C ASP A 302 13.43 4.81 0.58
N LEU A 303 13.93 6.02 0.32
CA LEU A 303 13.20 7.00 -0.48
C LEU A 303 12.88 6.48 -1.88
N THR A 304 13.84 5.84 -2.55
CA THR A 304 13.62 5.24 -3.88
C THR A 304 12.55 4.16 -3.83
N ARG A 305 12.54 3.35 -2.78
CA ARG A 305 11.53 2.32 -2.55
C ARG A 305 10.14 2.93 -2.32
N VAL A 306 10.02 4.00 -1.52
CA VAL A 306 8.75 4.75 -1.37
C VAL A 306 8.24 5.26 -2.71
N ARG A 307 9.13 5.77 -3.59
CA ARG A 307 8.69 6.21 -4.94
C ARG A 307 8.09 5.07 -5.75
N ILE A 308 8.69 3.88 -5.66
CA ILE A 308 8.18 2.68 -6.33
C ILE A 308 6.82 2.28 -5.75
N ILE A 309 6.65 2.37 -4.43
CA ILE A 309 5.37 2.13 -3.75
C ILE A 309 4.30 3.09 -4.25
N LEU A 310 4.54 4.39 -4.10
CA LEU A 310 3.63 5.45 -4.56
C LEU A 310 3.28 5.28 -6.04
N ARG A 311 4.28 5.02 -6.90
CA ARG A 311 4.03 4.84 -8.33
C ARG A 311 3.15 3.63 -8.63
N SER A 312 3.29 2.55 -7.88
CA SER A 312 2.47 1.35 -8.09
C SER A 312 1.04 1.58 -7.62
N ILE A 313 0.84 2.26 -6.49
CA ILE A 313 -0.49 2.66 -6.01
C ILE A 313 -1.18 3.57 -7.03
N LEU A 314 -0.50 4.62 -7.50
CA LEU A 314 -1.05 5.53 -8.51
C LEU A 314 -1.41 4.79 -9.82
N LEU A 315 -0.61 3.81 -10.23
CA LEU A 315 -0.93 2.98 -11.41
C LEU A 315 -2.10 2.02 -11.15
N LEU A 316 -2.27 1.51 -9.93
CA LEU A 316 -3.46 0.76 -9.57
C LEU A 316 -4.70 1.63 -9.73
N GLN A 317 -4.68 2.85 -9.18
CA GLN A 317 -5.79 3.79 -9.34
C GLN A 317 -6.09 4.07 -10.82
N GLU A 318 -5.06 4.33 -11.62
CA GLU A 318 -5.22 4.58 -13.06
C GLU A 318 -5.89 3.38 -13.76
N VAL A 319 -5.45 2.16 -13.45
CA VAL A 319 -6.01 0.93 -14.04
C VAL A 319 -7.47 0.72 -13.64
N TRP A 320 -7.86 1.07 -12.42
CA TRP A 320 -9.19 0.76 -11.89
C TRP A 320 -10.24 1.86 -12.07
N TYR A 321 -9.84 3.13 -12.07
CA TYR A 321 -10.78 4.26 -12.14
C TYR A 321 -10.73 5.01 -13.47
N TRP A 322 -9.61 5.03 -14.18
CA TRP A 322 -9.43 5.92 -15.35
C TRP A 322 -9.96 5.32 -16.64
N HIS A 323 -10.13 4.01 -16.68
CA HIS A 323 -10.62 3.33 -17.86
C HIS A 323 -12.14 3.18 -17.78
N ASP A 324 -12.84 4.22 -18.27
CA ASP A 324 -14.27 4.22 -18.64
C ASP A 324 -14.67 3.05 -19.57
N VAL A 325 -13.72 2.23 -20.02
CA VAL A 325 -13.93 0.88 -20.60
C VAL A 325 -14.75 -0.04 -19.66
N LEU A 326 -14.90 0.32 -18.38
CA LEU A 326 -15.77 -0.34 -17.40
C LEU A 326 -17.25 0.08 -17.49
N ARG A 327 -17.58 1.18 -18.18
CA ARG A 327 -18.96 1.54 -18.56
C ARG A 327 -19.26 0.99 -19.97
N ILE A 328 -19.52 -0.32 -20.07
CA ILE A 328 -20.11 -0.94 -21.27
C ILE A 328 -21.48 -1.50 -20.95
#